data_AF-A0A356I763-F1
#
_entry.id   AF-A0A356I763-F1
#
_cell.length_a   1.000
_cell.length_b   1.000
_cell.length_c   1.000
_cell.angle_alpha   90.00
_cell.angle_beta   90.00
_cell.angle_gamma   90.00
#
_symmetry.space_group_name_H-M   'P 1'
#
loop_
_entity.id
_entity.type
_entity.pdbx_description
1 polymer ?
#
loop_
_entity_poly.entity_id
_entity_poly.type
_entity_poly.pdbx_seq_one_letter_code
_entity_poly.pdbx_strand_id
1 'polypeptide(L)'
;MPLIERLVALSTRAYKGEDAIAMRVISDHIRTLALAISDGVLPSNDGRGYVLRRLLRRAVRYGRTLGFEKPFLCELFPTLEGQLGNIFPELVNQREMILR
;
A
#
# COMPACT_ATOMS: atom_id res chain seq x y z
N MET A 1 -6.17 -10.72 9.12
CA MET A 1 -5.25 -9.65 8.65
C MET A 1 -5.96 -8.84 7.56
N PRO A 2 -6.65 -7.74 7.91
CA PRO A 2 -7.58 -7.07 6.99
C PRO A 2 -7.02 -6.70 5.61
N LEU A 3 -5.79 -6.16 5.54
CA LEU A 3 -5.14 -5.88 4.24
C LEU A 3 -4.86 -7.13 3.39
N ILE A 4 -4.48 -8.24 4.03
CA ILE A 4 -4.25 -9.51 3.33
C ILE A 4 -5.58 -10.09 2.83
N GLU A 5 -6.63 -10.05 3.65
CA GLU A 5 -7.98 -10.48 3.27
C GLU A 5 -8.51 -9.66 2.09
N ARG A 6 -8.31 -8.33 2.12
CA ARG A 6 -8.65 -7.45 1.00
C ARG A 6 -7.86 -7.79 -0.26
N LEU A 7 -6.57 -8.10 -0.14
CA LEU A 7 -5.74 -8.51 -1.27
C LEU A 7 -6.16 -9.87 -1.86
N VAL A 8 -6.54 -10.83 -1.02
CA VAL A 8 -7.10 -12.11 -1.48
C VAL A 8 -8.37 -11.86 -2.28
N ALA A 9 -9.27 -11.01 -1.78
CA ALA A 9 -10.51 -10.66 -2.47
C ALA A 9 -10.27 -9.94 -3.80
N LEU A 10 -9.33 -9.00 -3.84
CA LEU A 10 -9.03 -8.21 -5.05
C LEU A 10 -8.23 -8.98 -6.11
N SER A 11 -7.31 -9.87 -5.70
CA SER A 11 -6.46 -10.61 -6.62
C SER A 11 -7.05 -11.94 -7.08
N THR A 12 -8.09 -12.44 -6.40
CA THR A 12 -8.64 -13.80 -6.56
C THR A 12 -7.60 -14.92 -6.32
N ARG A 13 -6.49 -14.60 -5.63
CA ARG A 13 -5.43 -15.55 -5.29
C ARG A 13 -5.50 -15.95 -3.83
N ALA A 14 -5.12 -17.19 -3.55
CA ALA A 14 -5.05 -17.70 -2.19
C ALA A 14 -3.81 -17.17 -1.46
N TYR A 15 -3.94 -16.92 -0.15
CA TYR A 15 -2.80 -16.60 0.70
C TYR A 15 -1.94 -17.84 0.96
N LYS A 16 -1.10 -18.23 0.00
CA LYS A 16 -0.18 -19.38 0.10
C LYS A 16 1.09 -19.18 -0.71
N GLY A 17 2.16 -19.87 -0.34
CA GLY A 17 3.42 -19.89 -1.11
C GLY A 17 3.95 -18.48 -1.45
N GLU A 18 4.29 -18.28 -2.72
CA GLU A 18 4.81 -17.00 -3.24
C GLU A 18 3.77 -15.87 -3.18
N ASP A 19 2.48 -16.18 -3.41
CA ASP A 19 1.41 -15.19 -3.31
C ASP A 19 1.30 -14.63 -1.88
N ALA A 20 1.49 -15.48 -0.85
CA ALA A 20 1.53 -15.01 0.54
C ALA A 20 2.72 -14.08 0.83
N ILE A 21 3.86 -14.28 0.17
CA ILE A 21 5.00 -13.36 0.26
C ILE A 21 4.64 -12.03 -0.41
N ALA A 22 4.07 -12.08 -1.62
CA ALA A 22 3.66 -10.90 -2.35
C ALA A 22 2.66 -10.04 -1.57
N MET A 23 1.61 -10.67 -1.01
CA MET A 23 0.59 -9.98 -0.24
C MET A 23 1.15 -9.34 1.05
N ARG A 24 2.12 -9.99 1.71
CA ARG A 24 2.82 -9.41 2.87
C ARG A 24 3.65 -8.19 2.49
N VAL A 25 4.41 -8.27 1.39
CA VAL A 25 5.21 -7.15 0.89
C VAL A 25 4.31 -5.96 0.54
N ILE A 26 3.20 -6.19 -0.16
CA ILE A 26 2.25 -5.14 -0.51
C ILE A 26 1.64 -4.51 0.75
N SER A 27 1.20 -5.34 1.70
CA SER A 27 0.58 -4.86 2.95
C SER A 27 1.54 -4.05 3.81
N ASP A 28 2.82 -4.40 3.84
CA ASP A 28 3.85 -3.62 4.51
C ASP A 28 4.12 -2.29 3.79
N HIS A 29 4.23 -2.34 2.47
CA HIS A 29 4.55 -1.15 1.68
C HIS A 29 3.42 -0.12 1.66
N ILE A 30 2.14 -0.54 1.58
CA ILE A 30 1.01 0.42 1.66
C ILE A 30 1.01 1.17 3.00
N ARG A 31 1.34 0.51 4.13
CA ARG A 31 1.45 1.17 5.44
C ARG A 31 2.55 2.23 5.43
N THR A 32 3.75 1.83 4.99
CA THR A 32 4.90 2.75 4.93
C THR A 32 4.64 3.91 3.98
N LEU A 33 4.02 3.64 2.82
CA LEU A 33 3.66 4.66 1.83
C LEU A 33 2.67 5.67 2.40
N ALA A 34 1.57 5.18 2.97
CA ALA A 34 0.52 6.05 3.50
C ALA A 34 1.02 6.93 4.65
N LEU A 35 1.76 6.36 5.60
CA LEU A 35 2.32 7.11 6.73
C LEU A 35 3.37 8.14 6.29
N ALA A 36 4.27 7.77 5.37
CA ALA A 36 5.26 8.72 4.88
C ALA A 36 4.63 9.87 4.07
N ILE A 37 3.58 9.58 3.28
CA ILE A 37 2.86 10.61 2.52
C ILE A 37 2.03 11.50 3.46
N SER A 38 1.42 10.93 4.52
CA SER A 38 0.72 11.74 5.53
C SER A 38 1.65 12.71 6.26
N ASP A 39 2.93 12.34 6.40
CA ASP A 39 3.99 13.20 6.97
C ASP A 39 4.62 14.17 5.94
N GLY A 40 4.06 14.25 4.73
CA GLY A 40 4.51 15.17 3.68
C GLY A 40 5.70 14.69 2.84
N VAL A 41 6.14 13.44 2.99
CA VAL A 41 7.18 12.87 2.12
C VAL A 41 6.53 12.35 0.84
N LEU A 42 6.91 12.92 -0.29
CA LEU A 42 6.39 12.52 -1.61
C LEU A 42 7.42 11.75 -2.43
N PRO A 43 7.00 10.84 -3.32
CA PRO A 43 7.91 10.16 -4.23
C PRO A 43 8.72 11.13 -5.10
N SER A 44 10.05 11.10 -5.01
CA SER A 44 10.99 11.98 -5.74
C SER A 44 12.17 11.19 -6.35
N ASN A 45 13.03 11.89 -7.10
CA ASN A 45 14.21 11.29 -7.75
C ASN A 45 15.38 11.07 -6.77
N ASP A 46 15.32 11.62 -5.55
CA ASP A 46 16.43 11.73 -4.60
C ASP A 46 15.98 11.58 -3.13
N GLY A 47 16.95 11.45 -2.22
CA GLY A 47 16.70 11.46 -0.77
C GLY A 47 15.61 10.49 -0.28
N ARG A 48 14.75 10.97 0.63
CA ARG A 48 13.64 10.18 1.21
C ARG A 48 12.56 9.86 0.18
N GLY A 49 12.30 10.78 -0.75
CA GLY A 49 11.32 10.56 -1.82
C GLY A 49 11.75 9.46 -2.80
N TYR A 50 13.05 9.29 -3.04
CA TYR A 50 13.57 8.18 -3.85
C TYR A 50 13.30 6.82 -3.20
N VAL A 51 13.53 6.71 -1.89
CA VAL A 51 13.22 5.49 -1.12
C VAL A 51 11.74 5.19 -1.20
N LEU A 52 10.89 6.20 -0.99
CA LEU A 52 9.44 6.04 -1.06
C LEU A 52 8.97 5.58 -2.44
N ARG A 53 9.51 6.17 -3.51
CA ARG A 53 9.23 5.74 -4.89
C ARG A 53 9.67 4.31 -5.15
N ARG A 54 10.79 3.86 -4.58
CA ARG A 54 11.26 2.47 -4.69
C ARG A 54 10.30 1.50 -4.00
N LEU A 55 9.78 1.84 -2.83
CA LEU A 55 8.76 1.05 -2.13
C LEU A 55 7.47 0.98 -2.95
N LEU A 56 6.98 2.11 -3.48
CA LEU A 56 5.80 2.16 -4.36
C LEU A 56 5.96 1.21 -5.56
N ARG A 57 7.06 1.34 -6.29
CA ARG A 57 7.33 0.46 -7.45
C ARG A 57 7.45 -1.01 -7.08
N ARG A 58 8.02 -1.32 -5.91
CA ARG A 58 8.11 -2.70 -5.42
C ARG A 58 6.71 -3.26 -5.11
N ALA A 59 5.86 -2.50 -4.43
CA ALA A 59 4.48 -2.91 -4.15
C ALA A 59 3.72 -3.16 -5.47
N VAL A 60 3.86 -2.27 -6.45
CA VAL A 60 3.28 -2.45 -7.79
C VAL A 60 3.81 -3.70 -8.48
N ARG A 61 5.13 -3.96 -8.43
CA ARG A 61 5.74 -5.16 -9.04
C ARG A 61 5.17 -6.45 -8.46
N TYR A 62 5.03 -6.54 -7.13
CA TYR A 62 4.37 -7.69 -6.49
C TYR A 62 2.87 -7.75 -6.80
N GLY A 63 2.21 -6.60 -7.00
CA GLY A 63 0.84 -6.59 -7.50
C GLY A 63 0.74 -7.24 -8.88
N ARG A 64 1.70 -6.98 -9.78
CA ARG A 64 1.74 -7.61 -11.10
C ARG A 64 1.87 -9.13 -11.02
N THR A 65 2.66 -9.66 -10.08
CA THR A 65 2.77 -11.13 -9.89
C THR A 65 1.47 -11.76 -9.39
N LEU A 66 0.63 -10.99 -8.70
CA LEU A 66 -0.72 -11.38 -8.28
C LEU A 66 -1.79 -11.20 -9.37
N GLY A 67 -1.44 -10.63 -10.53
CA GLY A 67 -2.37 -10.40 -11.65
C GLY A 67 -3.05 -9.02 -11.66
N PHE A 68 -2.63 -8.08 -10.82
CA PHE A 68 -3.18 -6.72 -10.87
C PHE A 68 -2.71 -5.98 -12.12
N GLU A 69 -3.65 -5.64 -13.00
CA GLU A 69 -3.35 -4.89 -14.22
C GLU A 69 -3.53 -3.37 -14.07
N LYS A 70 -4.42 -2.97 -13.16
CA LYS A 70 -4.78 -1.57 -12.88
C LYS A 70 -4.18 -1.11 -11.55
N PRO A 71 -4.12 0.21 -11.28
CA PRO A 71 -3.78 0.72 -9.95
C PRO A 71 -4.71 0.11 -8.89
N PHE A 72 -4.13 -0.48 -7.83
CA PHE A 72 -4.89 -1.21 -6.82
C PHE A 72 -4.57 -0.75 -5.37
N LEU A 73 -3.47 -0.02 -5.17
CA LEU A 73 -3.06 0.44 -3.83
C LEU A 73 -4.10 1.38 -3.21
N CYS A 74 -4.72 2.25 -4.02
CA CYS A 74 -5.80 3.12 -3.57
C CYS A 74 -7.03 2.33 -3.08
N GLU A 75 -7.27 1.13 -3.60
CA GLU A 75 -8.36 0.25 -3.15
C GLU A 75 -8.06 -0.43 -1.81
N LEU A 76 -6.78 -0.47 -1.39
CA LEU A 76 -6.36 -0.97 -0.08
C LEU A 76 -6.41 0.11 0.99
N PHE A 77 -6.29 1.38 0.59
CA PHE A 77 -6.21 2.49 1.53
C PHE A 77 -7.39 2.59 2.50
N PRO A 78 -8.67 2.41 2.10
CA PRO A 78 -9.79 2.43 3.06
C PRO A 78 -9.68 1.34 4.12
N THR A 79 -9.14 0.16 3.77
CA THR A 79 -8.89 -0.90 4.75
C THR A 79 -7.80 -0.49 5.73
N LEU A 80 -6.71 0.12 5.23
CA LEU A 80 -5.63 0.64 6.07
C LEU A 80 -6.12 1.75 7.01
N GLU A 81 -6.87 2.71 6.49
CA GLU A 81 -7.45 3.82 7.22
C GLU A 81 -8.38 3.30 8.33
N GLY A 82 -9.26 2.34 8.05
CA GLY A 82 -10.11 1.74 9.08
C GLY A 82 -9.32 1.00 10.18
N GLN A 83 -8.11 0.52 9.89
CA GLN A 83 -7.26 -0.13 10.89
C GLN A 83 -6.43 0.86 11.73
N LEU A 84 -5.92 1.92 11.11
CA LEU A 84 -4.89 2.78 11.69
C LEU A 84 -5.34 4.23 11.92
N GLY A 85 -6.41 4.69 11.30
CA GLY A 85 -6.84 6.10 11.31
C GLY A 85 -7.16 6.65 12.69
N ASN A 86 -7.62 5.81 13.62
CA ASN A 86 -7.85 6.23 15.02
C ASN A 86 -6.54 6.47 15.78
N ILE A 87 -5.45 5.83 15.38
CA ILE A 87 -4.12 5.93 16.01
C ILE A 87 -3.27 6.99 15.30
N PHE A 88 -3.44 7.11 13.98
CA PHE A 88 -2.76 8.06 13.11
C PHE A 88 -3.80 8.92 12.38
N PRO A 89 -4.37 9.96 13.04
CA PRO A 89 -5.39 10.84 12.44
C PRO A 89 -4.95 11.50 11.13
N GLU A 90 -3.64 11.65 10.93
CA GLU A 90 -3.01 12.19 9.72
C GLU A 90 -3.34 11.35 8.48
N LEU A 91 -3.57 10.03 8.63
CA LEU A 91 -4.05 9.19 7.54
C LEU A 91 -5.41 9.65 7.03
N VAL A 92 -6.30 10.08 7.94
CA VAL A 92 -7.63 10.59 7.58
C VAL A 92 -7.52 12.01 7.04
N ASN A 93 -6.77 12.87 7.72
CA ASN A 93 -6.63 14.28 7.37
C ASN A 93 -5.93 14.50 6.02
N GLN A 94 -4.97 13.63 5.67
CA GLN A 94 -4.20 13.71 4.42
C GLN A 94 -4.69 12.73 3.36
N ARG A 95 -5.90 12.19 3.49
CA ARG A 95 -6.48 11.22 2.55
C ARG A 95 -6.37 11.64 1.10
N GLU A 96 -6.71 12.89 0.79
CA GLU A 96 -6.65 13.41 -0.58
C GLU A 96 -5.21 13.36 -1.13
N MET A 97 -4.23 13.74 -0.32
CA MET A 97 -2.81 13.71 -0.69
C MET A 97 -2.30 12.27 -0.91
N ILE A 98 -2.73 11.34 -0.06
CA ILE A 98 -2.32 9.93 -0.14
C ILE A 98 -2.88 9.24 -1.39
N LEU A 99 -4.07 9.62 -1.82
CA LEU A 99 -4.78 8.99 -2.95
C LEU A 99 -4.49 9.63 -4.33
N ARG A 100 -3.76 10.74 -4.35
CA ARG A 100 -3.40 11.49 -5.56
C ARG A 100 -2.27 10.83 -6.36
#